data_AF-A0A3E0QW36-F1
#
_entry.id   AF-A0A3E0QW36-F1
#
_cell.length_a   1.000
_cell.length_b   1.000
_cell.length_c   1.000
_cell.angle_alpha   90.00
_cell.angle_beta   90.00
_cell.angle_gamma   90.00
#
_symmetry.space_group_name_H-M   'P 1'
#
loop_
_entity.id
_entity.type
_entity.pdbx_description
1 polymer ?
#
loop_
_entity_poly.entity_id
_entity_poly.type
_entity_poly.pdbx_seq_one_letter_code
_entity_poly.pdbx_strand_id
1 'polypeptide(L)'
;MSDKETKEPMVKVNRDRYQTTRTAAGTKSLHSGDETANILDGLTIDELFKIGDKFLEVKDDLRAKYQKLNVGMQRMNMGNRIRAKVRAIDAANAKAVEKAKKDGQPVPQVKSGIDQLIAVSAPFVDARNKRHEAEEKAKAERKAKAEEAKKAKAAKVAAKDKAKDTPKPKSKTAA
;
A
#
# COMPACT_ATOMS: atom_id res chain seq x y z
N MET A 1 -4.20 -56.18 -11.77
CA MET A 1 -4.80 -54.87 -11.48
C MET A 1 -3.67 -53.97 -11.03
N SER A 2 -3.33 -52.94 -11.82
CA SER A 2 -2.20 -52.06 -11.55
C SER A 2 -2.75 -50.69 -11.21
N ASP A 3 -2.66 -50.32 -9.94
CA ASP A 3 -3.02 -49.00 -9.43
C ASP A 3 -2.13 -47.94 -10.09
N LYS A 4 -2.73 -47.14 -10.98
CA LYS A 4 -2.10 -45.93 -11.49
C LYS A 4 -2.24 -44.84 -10.42
N GLU A 5 -1.17 -44.63 -9.66
CA GLU A 5 -1.00 -43.43 -8.83
C GLU A 5 -1.08 -42.17 -9.70
N THR A 6 -2.20 -41.47 -9.66
CA THR A 6 -2.35 -40.12 -10.21
C THR A 6 -1.66 -39.12 -9.28
N LYS A 7 -0.40 -38.78 -9.57
CA LYS A 7 0.28 -37.62 -8.96
C LYS A 7 -0.44 -36.35 -9.39
N GLU A 8 -1.18 -35.72 -8.49
CA GLU A 8 -1.80 -34.42 -8.74
C GLU A 8 -0.72 -33.38 -9.08
N PRO A 9 -0.91 -32.54 -10.12
CA PRO A 9 0.03 -31.48 -10.43
C PRO A 9 -0.02 -30.41 -9.33
N MET A 10 0.99 -30.38 -8.47
CA MET A 10 1.14 -29.34 -7.45
C MET A 10 1.52 -28.01 -8.11
N VAL A 11 0.54 -27.14 -8.34
CA VAL A 11 0.75 -25.79 -8.90
C VAL A 11 1.39 -24.90 -7.83
N LYS A 12 2.71 -24.70 -7.92
CA LYS A 12 3.42 -23.73 -7.09
C LYS A 12 3.16 -22.31 -7.62
N VAL A 13 2.58 -21.45 -6.79
CA VAL A 13 2.41 -20.03 -7.12
C VAL A 13 3.77 -19.36 -7.16
N ASN A 14 4.17 -18.82 -8.32
CA ASN A 14 5.39 -18.04 -8.45
C ASN A 14 5.20 -16.68 -7.75
N ARG A 15 5.82 -16.50 -6.58
CA ARG A 15 5.70 -15.29 -5.76
C ARG A 15 6.69 -14.19 -6.16
N ASP A 16 7.71 -14.51 -6.96
CA ASP A 16 8.80 -13.58 -7.31
C ASP A 16 8.31 -12.41 -8.18
N ARG A 17 7.15 -12.58 -8.82
CA ARG A 17 6.50 -11.55 -9.64
C ARG A 17 5.67 -10.55 -8.84
N TYR A 18 5.48 -10.79 -7.54
CA TYR A 18 4.65 -9.93 -6.70
C TYR A 18 5.51 -8.99 -5.85
N GLN A 19 5.12 -7.73 -5.82
CA GLN A 19 5.72 -6.72 -4.96
C GLN A 19 5.00 -6.69 -3.62
N THR A 20 5.77 -6.63 -2.53
CA THR A 20 5.23 -6.52 -1.17
C THR A 20 5.09 -5.07 -0.78
N THR A 21 3.87 -4.66 -0.40
CA THR A 21 3.58 -3.30 0.05
C THR A 21 2.88 -3.32 1.39
N ARG A 22 2.67 -2.12 1.96
CA ARG A 22 1.85 -1.93 3.15
C ARG A 22 0.62 -1.13 2.78
N THR A 23 -0.53 -1.66 3.19
CA THR A 23 -1.79 -0.92 3.10
C THR A 23 -1.77 0.28 4.06
N ALA A 24 -2.70 1.23 3.87
CA ALA A 24 -2.91 2.33 4.80
C ALA A 24 -3.19 1.90 6.26
N ALA A 25 -3.64 0.66 6.48
CA ALA A 25 -3.84 0.08 7.81
C ALA A 25 -2.56 -0.56 8.40
N GLY A 26 -1.44 -0.52 7.68
CA GLY A 26 -0.16 -1.12 8.08
C GLY A 26 -0.02 -2.62 7.75
N THR A 27 -1.06 -3.27 7.26
CA THR A 27 -1.03 -4.69 6.87
C THR A 27 -0.23 -4.91 5.60
N LYS A 28 0.57 -5.99 5.55
CA LYS A 28 1.29 -6.41 4.34
C LYS A 28 0.31 -6.83 3.24
N SER A 29 0.56 -6.38 2.01
CA SER A 29 -0.20 -6.75 0.81
C SER A 29 0.75 -7.15 -0.31
N LEU A 30 0.25 -7.89 -1.28
CA LEU A 30 0.96 -8.24 -2.50
C LEU A 30 0.22 -7.66 -3.71
N HIS A 31 0.95 -7.13 -4.68
CA HIS A 31 0.40 -6.72 -5.98
C HIS A 31 1.36 -7.09 -7.11
N SER A 32 0.86 -7.03 -8.34
CA SER A 32 1.56 -7.43 -9.58
C SER A 32 2.75 -6.54 -9.99
N GLY A 33 2.96 -5.40 -9.32
CA GLY A 33 3.99 -4.42 -9.69
C GLY A 33 3.73 -3.63 -10.98
N ASP A 34 2.59 -3.82 -11.65
CA ASP A 34 2.23 -3.03 -12.84
C ASP A 34 1.96 -1.56 -12.50
N GLU A 35 2.02 -0.68 -13.51
CA GLU A 35 1.86 0.77 -13.33
C GLU A 35 0.53 1.14 -12.66
N THR A 36 -0.57 0.48 -13.04
CA THR A 36 -1.87 0.68 -12.41
C THR A 36 -1.81 0.29 -10.92
N ALA A 37 -1.16 -0.82 -10.59
CA ALA A 37 -0.98 -1.26 -9.21
C ALA A 37 -0.16 -0.25 -8.40
N ASN A 38 0.91 0.30 -8.98
CA ASN A 38 1.79 1.28 -8.32
C ASN A 38 1.07 2.60 -8.03
N ILE A 39 0.23 3.07 -8.97
CA ILE A 39 -0.60 4.26 -8.79
C ILE A 39 -1.61 4.06 -7.66
N LEU A 40 -2.22 2.88 -7.58
CA LEU A 40 -3.28 2.58 -6.61
C LEU A 40 -2.77 2.09 -5.26
N ASP A 41 -1.46 1.81 -5.13
CA ASP A 41 -0.87 1.30 -3.90
C ASP A 41 -0.98 2.30 -2.76
N GLY A 42 -1.15 1.80 -1.53
CA GLY A 42 -1.27 2.62 -0.32
C GLY A 42 -2.51 3.53 -0.22
N LEU A 43 -3.32 3.68 -1.27
CA LEU A 43 -4.59 4.40 -1.21
C LEU A 43 -5.55 3.70 -0.27
N THR A 44 -6.46 4.41 0.39
CA THR A 44 -7.55 3.80 1.19
C THR A 44 -8.63 3.19 0.29
N ILE A 45 -9.50 2.36 0.86
CA ILE A 45 -10.57 1.73 0.07
C ILE A 45 -11.56 2.76 -0.46
N ASP A 46 -11.91 3.77 0.34
CA ASP A 46 -12.84 4.82 -0.07
C ASP A 46 -12.25 5.71 -1.18
N GLU A 47 -10.95 6.00 -1.12
CA GLU A 47 -10.26 6.71 -2.20
C GLU A 47 -10.25 5.89 -3.48
N LEU A 48 -10.03 4.58 -3.37
CA LEU A 48 -10.06 3.67 -4.52
C LEU A 48 -11.44 3.61 -5.19
N PHE A 49 -12.53 3.63 -4.40
CA PHE A 49 -13.88 3.74 -4.94
C PHE A 49 -14.12 5.08 -5.63
N LYS A 50 -13.70 6.21 -5.01
CA LYS A 50 -13.84 7.54 -5.63
C LYS A 50 -13.07 7.65 -6.96
N ILE A 51 -11.90 7.01 -7.06
CA ILE A 51 -11.16 6.91 -8.33
C ILE A 51 -11.94 6.04 -9.32
N GLY A 52 -12.43 4.88 -8.87
CA GLY A 52 -13.24 3.98 -9.69
C GLY A 52 -14.47 4.68 -10.28
N ASP A 53 -15.23 5.42 -9.48
CA ASP A 53 -16.44 6.13 -9.90
C ASP A 53 -16.11 7.17 -10.98
N LYS A 54 -15.02 7.93 -10.80
CA LYS A 54 -14.57 8.95 -11.77
C LYS A 54 -13.98 8.36 -13.05
N PHE A 55 -13.20 7.27 -12.94
CA PHE A 55 -12.41 6.74 -14.05
C PHE A 55 -13.16 5.70 -14.88
N LEU A 56 -14.03 4.90 -14.25
CA LEU A 56 -14.79 3.87 -14.94
C LEU A 56 -16.07 4.42 -15.57
N GLU A 57 -16.59 5.56 -15.07
CA GLU A 57 -17.82 6.21 -15.53
C GLU A 57 -19.03 5.26 -15.53
N VAL A 58 -19.07 4.31 -14.60
CA VAL A 58 -20.16 3.34 -14.48
C VAL A 58 -21.33 3.93 -13.72
N LYS A 59 -22.54 3.62 -14.18
CA LYS A 59 -23.80 3.98 -13.49
C LYS A 59 -24.11 3.06 -12.31
N ASP A 60 -23.44 1.91 -12.22
CA ASP A 60 -23.61 0.94 -11.15
C ASP A 60 -22.96 1.44 -9.86
N ASP A 61 -23.65 1.29 -8.72
CA ASP A 61 -23.04 1.48 -7.40
C ASP A 61 -22.09 0.31 -7.08
N LEU A 62 -20.83 0.47 -7.49
CA LEU A 62 -19.78 -0.52 -7.23
C LEU A 62 -19.53 -0.70 -5.73
N ARG A 63 -19.76 0.33 -4.92
CA ARG A 63 -19.52 0.28 -3.48
C ARG A 63 -20.55 -0.63 -2.81
N ALA A 64 -21.82 -0.47 -3.13
CA ALA A 64 -22.87 -1.39 -2.68
C ALA A 64 -22.61 -2.83 -3.16
N LYS A 65 -22.21 -3.00 -4.43
CA LYS A 65 -21.93 -4.34 -5.01
C LYS A 65 -20.81 -5.08 -4.28
N TYR A 66 -19.81 -4.35 -3.78
CA TYR A 66 -18.62 -4.93 -3.16
C TYR A 66 -18.62 -4.87 -1.64
N GLN A 67 -19.61 -4.27 -1.01
CA GLN A 67 -19.71 -4.13 0.45
C GLN A 67 -19.60 -5.48 1.19
N LYS A 68 -20.15 -6.55 0.62
CA LYS A 68 -20.10 -7.91 1.18
C LYS A 68 -18.73 -8.58 1.15
N LEU A 69 -17.77 -8.02 0.41
CA LEU A 69 -16.44 -8.58 0.26
C LEU A 69 -15.49 -8.02 1.32
N ASN A 70 -14.45 -8.77 1.70
CA ASN A 70 -13.39 -8.21 2.53
C ASN A 70 -12.57 -7.16 1.75
N VAL A 71 -11.88 -6.26 2.48
CA VAL A 71 -11.14 -5.12 1.89
C VAL A 71 -10.13 -5.54 0.83
N GLY A 72 -9.44 -6.67 1.03
CA GLY A 72 -8.49 -7.20 0.05
C GLY A 72 -9.17 -7.58 -1.27
N MET A 73 -10.29 -8.30 -1.20
CA MET A 73 -11.10 -8.66 -2.37
C MET A 73 -11.72 -7.44 -3.04
N GLN A 74 -12.17 -6.44 -2.28
CA GLN A 74 -12.69 -5.18 -2.84
C GLN A 74 -11.61 -4.47 -3.66
N ARG A 75 -10.40 -4.32 -3.10
CA ARG A 75 -9.25 -3.72 -3.80
C ARG A 75 -8.88 -4.48 -5.06
N MET A 76 -8.82 -5.81 -4.96
CA MET A 76 -8.46 -6.66 -6.10
C MET A 76 -9.46 -6.50 -7.24
N ASN A 77 -10.76 -6.57 -6.93
CA ASN A 77 -11.81 -6.42 -7.94
C ASN A 77 -11.83 -5.02 -8.56
N MET A 78 -11.68 -3.96 -7.76
CA MET A 78 -11.63 -2.60 -8.28
C MET A 78 -10.37 -2.37 -9.14
N GLY A 79 -9.21 -2.82 -8.68
CA GLY A 79 -7.97 -2.73 -9.44
C GLY A 79 -8.06 -3.46 -10.78
N ASN A 80 -8.70 -4.63 -10.83
CA ASN A 80 -8.93 -5.36 -12.08
C ASN A 80 -9.83 -4.60 -13.06
N ARG A 81 -10.88 -3.93 -12.57
CA ARG A 81 -11.73 -3.07 -13.42
C ARG A 81 -10.96 -1.89 -13.98
N ILE A 82 -10.19 -1.20 -13.14
CA ILE A 82 -9.38 -0.06 -13.56
C ILE A 82 -8.36 -0.49 -14.63
N ARG A 83 -7.65 -1.61 -14.42
CA ARG A 83 -6.73 -2.18 -15.43
C ARG A 83 -7.45 -2.50 -16.74
N ALA A 84 -8.65 -3.06 -16.68
CA ALA A 84 -9.42 -3.35 -17.89
C ALA A 84 -9.80 -2.08 -18.66
N LYS A 85 -10.21 -1.00 -17.96
CA LYS A 85 -10.51 0.30 -18.57
C LYS A 85 -9.27 0.96 -19.18
N VAL A 86 -8.12 0.94 -18.47
CA VAL A 86 -6.83 1.42 -19.01
C VAL A 86 -6.51 0.74 -20.35
N ARG A 87 -6.53 -0.60 -20.37
CA ARG A 87 -6.27 -1.37 -21.59
C ARG A 87 -7.26 -1.07 -22.71
N ALA A 88 -8.54 -0.86 -22.37
CA ALA A 88 -9.57 -0.51 -23.34
C ALA A 88 -9.31 0.86 -23.98
N ILE A 89 -8.90 1.86 -23.18
CA ILE A 89 -8.51 3.18 -23.67
C ILE A 89 -7.30 3.08 -24.59
N ASP A 90 -6.25 2.38 -24.17
CA ASP A 90 -5.03 2.22 -24.97
C ASP A 90 -5.30 1.52 -26.30
N ALA A 91 -6.13 0.47 -26.28
CA ALA A 91 -6.53 -0.23 -27.50
C ALA A 91 -7.38 0.65 -28.43
N ALA A 92 -8.27 1.48 -27.89
CA ALA A 92 -9.05 2.44 -28.68
C ALA A 92 -8.16 3.52 -29.31
N ASN A 93 -7.21 4.04 -28.54
CA ASN A 93 -6.21 5.01 -29.01
C ASN A 93 -5.35 4.41 -30.13
N ALA A 94 -4.86 3.18 -29.97
CA ALA A 94 -4.08 2.50 -31.01
C ALA A 94 -4.86 2.39 -32.33
N LYS A 95 -6.15 1.98 -32.27
CA LYS A 95 -7.01 1.92 -33.46
C LYS A 95 -7.25 3.28 -34.10
N ALA A 96 -7.42 4.34 -33.30
CA ALA A 96 -7.60 5.70 -33.81
C ALA A 96 -6.34 6.20 -34.54
N VAL A 97 -5.16 5.92 -33.98
CA VAL A 97 -3.86 6.24 -34.60
C VAL A 97 -3.68 5.48 -35.91
N GLU A 98 -3.98 4.19 -35.95
CA GLU A 98 -3.91 3.40 -37.19
C GLU A 98 -4.85 3.91 -38.28
N LYS A 99 -6.08 4.29 -37.90
CA LYS A 99 -7.05 4.87 -38.83
C LYS A 99 -6.57 6.22 -39.38
N ALA A 100 -6.10 7.12 -38.53
CA ALA A 100 -5.58 8.43 -38.95
C ALA A 100 -4.43 8.29 -39.96
N LYS A 101 -3.51 7.34 -39.72
CA LYS A 101 -2.42 7.03 -40.66
C LYS A 101 -2.91 6.55 -42.02
N LYS A 102 -3.93 5.68 -42.05
CA LYS A 102 -4.53 5.17 -43.30
C LYS A 102 -5.24 6.28 -44.07
N ASP A 103 -5.92 7.16 -43.37
CA ASP A 103 -6.71 8.26 -43.97
C ASP A 103 -5.84 9.49 -44.33
N GLY A 104 -4.52 9.44 -44.13
CA GLY A 104 -3.61 10.58 -44.36
C GLY A 104 -3.86 11.76 -43.41
N GLN A 105 -4.58 11.54 -42.31
CA GLN A 105 -4.91 12.56 -41.33
C GLN A 105 -3.78 12.72 -40.30
N PRO A 106 -3.65 13.90 -39.67
CA PRO A 106 -2.70 14.08 -38.57
C PRO A 106 -3.01 13.10 -37.44
N VAL A 107 -1.96 12.49 -36.89
CA VAL A 107 -2.09 11.53 -35.79
C VAL A 107 -2.62 12.26 -34.55
N PRO A 108 -3.76 11.83 -33.98
CA PRO A 108 -4.31 12.49 -32.80
C PRO A 108 -3.39 12.26 -31.59
N GLN A 109 -3.08 13.33 -30.86
CA GLN A 109 -2.41 13.23 -29.56
C GLN A 109 -3.44 12.84 -28.50
N VAL A 110 -3.62 11.54 -28.32
CA VAL A 110 -4.50 10.96 -27.30
C VAL A 110 -3.69 10.56 -26.07
N LYS A 111 -4.15 11.00 -24.88
CA LYS A 111 -3.56 10.60 -23.59
C LYS A 111 -3.75 9.10 -23.38
N SER A 112 -2.72 8.41 -22.90
CA SER A 112 -2.82 6.99 -22.57
C SER A 112 -3.84 6.75 -21.45
N GLY A 113 -4.33 5.52 -21.32
CA GLY A 113 -5.20 5.13 -20.21
C GLY A 113 -4.52 5.34 -18.86
N ILE A 114 -3.21 5.13 -18.79
CA ILE A 114 -2.40 5.41 -17.59
C ILE A 114 -2.34 6.91 -17.30
N ASP A 115 -2.11 7.77 -18.29
CA ASP A 115 -2.09 9.23 -18.07
C ASP A 115 -3.43 9.75 -17.54
N GLN A 116 -4.53 9.21 -18.06
CA GLN A 116 -5.86 9.53 -17.58
C GLN A 116 -6.08 9.06 -16.14
N LEU A 117 -5.60 7.85 -15.80
CA LEU A 117 -5.66 7.35 -14.43
C LEU A 117 -4.81 8.19 -13.48
N ILE A 118 -3.60 8.60 -13.88
CA ILE A 118 -2.73 9.50 -13.11
C ILE A 118 -3.45 10.81 -12.83
N ALA A 119 -4.07 11.43 -13.85
CA ALA A 119 -4.79 12.69 -13.67
C ALA A 119 -5.95 12.57 -12.68
N VAL A 120 -6.72 11.47 -12.71
CA VAL A 120 -7.84 11.24 -11.78
C VAL A 120 -7.34 10.91 -10.36
N SER A 121 -6.23 10.18 -10.26
CA SER A 121 -5.69 9.71 -8.98
C SER A 121 -4.80 10.72 -8.26
N ALA A 122 -4.22 11.70 -8.97
CA ALA A 122 -3.31 12.72 -8.45
C ALA A 122 -3.70 13.28 -7.06
N PRO A 123 -4.92 13.81 -6.83
CA PRO A 123 -5.26 14.38 -5.52
C PRO A 123 -5.23 13.36 -4.38
N PHE A 124 -5.50 12.08 -4.68
CA PHE A 124 -5.48 11.00 -3.70
C PHE A 124 -4.06 10.49 -3.45
N VAL A 125 -3.23 10.45 -4.50
CA VAL A 125 -1.80 10.12 -4.40
C VAL A 125 -1.07 11.16 -3.55
N ASP A 126 -1.35 12.45 -3.76
CA ASP A 126 -0.79 13.52 -2.95
C ASP A 126 -1.21 13.42 -1.48
N ALA A 127 -2.50 13.15 -1.23
CA ALA A 127 -3.01 12.92 0.12
C ALA A 127 -2.34 11.70 0.79
N ARG A 128 -2.15 10.59 0.04
CA ARG A 128 -1.43 9.41 0.50
C ARG A 128 0.02 9.73 0.86
N ASN A 129 0.73 10.45 0.01
CA ASN A 129 2.13 10.80 0.24
C ASN A 129 2.28 11.65 1.51
N LYS A 130 1.40 12.65 1.69
CA LYS A 130 1.36 13.45 2.93
C LYS A 130 1.10 12.61 4.18
N ARG A 131 0.19 11.62 4.12
CA ARG A 131 -0.04 10.70 5.24
C ARG A 131 1.20 9.87 5.55
N HIS A 132 1.88 9.36 4.53
CA HIS A 132 3.12 8.60 4.70
C HIS A 132 4.23 9.44 5.33
N GLU A 133 4.43 10.66 4.86
CA GLU A 133 5.42 11.58 5.45
C GLU A 133 5.10 11.89 6.92
N ALA A 134 3.82 12.14 7.23
CA ALA A 134 3.39 12.37 8.60
C ALA A 134 3.59 11.14 9.50
N GLU A 135 3.30 9.94 8.99
CA GLU A 135 3.48 8.69 9.73
C GLU A 135 4.97 8.40 9.98
N GLU A 136 5.83 8.62 9.00
CA GLU A 136 7.28 8.44 9.16
C GLU A 136 7.87 9.45 10.16
N LYS A 137 7.44 10.72 10.11
CA LYS A 137 7.81 11.71 11.15
C LYS A 137 7.35 11.28 12.53
N ALA A 138 6.10 10.82 12.67
CA ALA A 138 5.56 10.36 13.94
C ALA A 138 6.29 9.10 14.46
N LYS A 139 6.67 8.17 13.58
CA LYS A 139 7.49 6.99 13.94
C LYS A 139 8.88 7.39 14.40
N ALA A 140 9.52 8.34 13.73
CA ALA A 140 10.84 8.85 14.12
C ALA A 140 10.78 9.50 15.52
N GLU A 141 9.78 10.34 15.77
CA GLU A 141 9.59 10.98 17.07
C GLU A 141 9.29 9.97 18.19
N ARG A 142 8.44 8.97 17.93
CA ARG A 142 8.17 7.89 18.89
C ARG A 142 9.42 7.07 19.21
N LYS A 143 10.26 6.78 18.20
CA LYS A 143 11.55 6.09 18.39
C LYS A 143 12.49 6.93 19.25
N ALA A 144 12.62 8.23 18.97
CA ALA A 144 13.47 9.14 19.75
C ALA A 144 13.02 9.19 21.22
N LYS A 145 11.72 9.40 21.48
CA LYS A 145 11.15 9.40 22.84
C LYS A 145 11.35 8.06 23.55
N ALA A 146 11.20 6.94 22.83
CA ALA A 146 11.43 5.62 23.40
C ALA A 146 12.91 5.38 23.76
N GLU A 147 13.85 5.89 22.98
CA GLU A 147 15.28 5.78 23.26
C GLU A 147 15.69 6.66 24.46
N GLU A 148 15.17 7.89 24.53
CA GLU A 148 15.38 8.79 25.66
C GLU A 148 14.82 8.20 26.96
N ALA A 149 13.62 7.65 26.92
CA ALA A 149 13.01 6.97 28.06
C ALA A 149 13.82 5.75 28.52
N LYS A 150 14.44 5.00 27.59
CA LYS A 150 15.34 3.88 27.92
C LYS A 150 16.62 4.39 28.60
N LYS A 151 17.25 5.45 28.10
CA LYS A 151 18.45 6.07 28.70
C LYS A 151 18.16 6.59 30.12
N ALA A 152 17.04 7.28 30.31
CA ALA A 152 16.62 7.78 31.62
C ALA A 152 16.36 6.65 32.63
N LYS A 153 15.74 5.54 32.19
CA LYS A 153 15.55 4.34 33.03
C LYS A 153 16.89 3.70 33.41
N ALA A 154 17.82 3.56 32.46
CA ALA A 154 19.15 3.00 32.73
C ALA A 154 19.94 3.86 33.74
N ALA A 155 19.91 5.19 33.61
CA ALA A 155 20.57 6.10 34.55
C ALA A 155 20.00 6.01 35.97
N LYS A 156 18.67 5.88 36.12
CA LYS A 156 18.02 5.70 37.43
C LYS A 156 18.39 4.38 38.10
N VAL A 157 18.51 3.29 37.34
CA VAL A 157 18.96 1.99 37.88
C VAL A 157 20.40 2.10 38.38
N ALA A 158 21.31 2.65 37.57
CA ALA A 158 22.70 2.82 37.95
C ALA A 158 22.89 3.73 39.19
N ALA A 159 22.07 4.76 39.36
CA ALA A 159 22.10 5.61 40.55
C ALA A 159 21.61 4.89 41.82
N LYS A 160 20.60 4.02 41.69
CA LYS A 160 20.06 3.24 42.82
C LYS A 160 21.05 2.17 43.31
N ASP A 161 21.78 1.54 42.40
CA ASP A 161 22.79 0.54 42.76
C ASP A 161 23.96 1.18 43.54
N LYS A 162 24.40 2.38 43.15
CA LYS A 162 25.44 3.12 43.87
C LYS A 162 25.03 3.56 45.28
N ALA A 163 23.75 3.79 45.54
CA ALA A 163 23.24 4.20 46.85
C ALA A 163 23.11 3.03 47.85
N LYS A 164 23.13 1.77 47.39
CA LYS A 164 23.09 0.60 48.26
C LYS A 164 24.45 0.20 48.84
N ASP A 165 25.54 0.64 48.21
CA ASP A 165 26.91 0.34 48.63
C ASP A 165 27.50 1.34 49.63
N THR A 166 26.73 2.33 50.07
CA THR A 166 27.18 3.24 51.12
C THR A 166 27.03 2.57 52.49
N PRO A 167 28.14 2.26 53.19
CA PRO A 167 28.08 1.53 54.46
C PRO A 167 27.30 2.32 55.50
N LYS A 168 26.27 1.69 56.06
CA LYS A 168 25.44 2.25 57.14
C LYS A 168 26.36 2.73 58.27
N PRO A 169 26.30 4.00 58.68
CA PRO A 169 27.16 4.52 59.74
C PRO A 169 26.89 3.72 61.00
N LYS A 170 27.91 3.02 61.52
CA LYS A 170 27.84 2.29 62.78
C LYS A 170 27.50 3.30 63.87
N SER A 171 26.29 3.21 64.41
CA SER A 171 25.84 4.01 65.55
C SER A 171 26.79 3.75 66.71
N LYS A 172 27.57 4.76 67.10
CA LYS A 172 28.32 4.75 68.35
C LYS A 172 27.31 4.83 69.49
N THR A 173 27.13 3.72 70.20
CA THR A 173 26.46 3.69 71.50
C THR A 173 27.36 4.44 72.48
N ALA A 174 26.90 5.59 72.96
CA ALA A 174 27.53 6.32 74.05
C ALA A 174 27.18 5.61 75.37
N ALA A 175 28.20 5.35 76.18
CA ALA A 175 28.11 4.90 77.56
C ALA A 175 28.00 6.11 78.50
#